data_AF-A0A962ZYZ8-F1
#
_entry.id   AF-A0A962ZYZ8-F1
#
_cell.length_a   1.000
_cell.length_b   1.000
_cell.length_c   1.000
_cell.angle_alpha   90.00
_cell.angle_beta   90.00
_cell.angle_gamma   90.00
#
_symmetry.space_group_name_H-M   'P 1'
#
loop_
_entity.id
_entity.type
_entity.pdbx_description
1 polymer ?
#
loop_
_entity_poly.entity_id
_entity_poly.type
_entity_poly.pdbx_seq_one_letter_code
_entity_poly.pdbx_strand_id
1 'polypeptide(L)'
;KLSANWMAPAGHPGEDANLYDTVRAVAMELCPELGIAIPVGKDSMSMKTVWQQRDEACAVTAPLSLIVSAFTPVSDVRRTLTPQLRTDRGDSDLILVD
;
A
#
# COMPACT_ATOMS: atom_id res chain seq x y z
N LYS A 1 -2.49 10.33 9.53
CA LYS A 1 -2.06 9.10 10.24
C LYS A 1 -2.27 7.93 9.30
N LEU A 2 -1.44 6.89 9.35
CA LEU A 2 -1.55 5.72 8.48
C LEU A 2 -1.82 4.43 9.27
N SER A 3 -2.53 3.49 8.62
CA SER A 3 -2.47 2.07 8.95
C SER A 3 -1.61 1.38 7.90
N ALA A 4 -0.67 0.54 8.32
CA ALA A 4 0.14 -0.28 7.43
C ALA A 4 -0.19 -1.76 7.62
N ASN A 5 -0.65 -2.42 6.55
CA ASN A 5 -0.95 -3.85 6.55
C ASN A 5 0.03 -4.57 5.63
N TRP A 6 0.78 -5.50 6.21
CA TRP A 6 1.91 -6.18 5.55
C TRP A 6 1.51 -7.61 5.21
N MET A 7 1.53 -7.95 3.93
CA MET A 7 1.22 -9.29 3.46
C MET A 7 2.42 -9.87 2.73
N ALA A 8 2.98 -10.96 3.24
CA ALA A 8 4.19 -11.57 2.70
C ALA A 8 4.11 -13.10 2.74
N PRO A 9 4.77 -13.81 1.83
CA PRO A 9 5.00 -15.25 1.94
C PRO A 9 6.29 -15.52 2.73
N ALA A 10 6.25 -15.32 4.05
CA ALA A 10 7.46 -15.42 4.88
C ALA A 10 8.16 -16.79 4.72
N GLY A 11 9.50 -16.75 4.65
CA GLY A 11 10.34 -17.91 4.34
C GLY A 11 10.41 -18.29 2.86
N HIS A 12 9.67 -17.61 1.96
CA HIS A 12 9.94 -17.71 0.52
C HIS A 12 11.27 -17.01 0.18
N PRO A 13 12.13 -17.59 -0.68
CA PRO A 13 13.46 -17.04 -0.95
C PRO A 13 13.42 -15.55 -1.31
N GLY A 14 14.11 -14.73 -0.52
CA GLY A 14 14.23 -13.27 -0.71
C GLY A 14 13.14 -12.43 -0.05
N GLU A 15 11.96 -12.99 0.24
CA GLU A 15 10.80 -12.19 0.69
C GLU A 15 10.95 -11.65 2.11
N ASP A 16 11.70 -12.34 2.98
CA ASP A 16 11.99 -11.84 4.34
C ASP A 16 12.87 -10.60 4.32
N ALA A 17 13.87 -10.57 3.43
CA ALA A 17 14.75 -9.41 3.24
C ALA A 17 13.99 -8.24 2.60
N ASN A 18 13.19 -8.53 1.57
CA ASN A 18 12.32 -7.53 0.93
C ASN A 18 11.33 -6.92 1.93
N LEU A 19 10.74 -7.74 2.82
CA LEU A 19 9.84 -7.26 3.87
C LEU A 19 10.57 -6.30 4.81
N TYR A 20 11.77 -6.67 5.28
CA TYR A 20 12.56 -5.81 6.15
C TYR A 20 12.91 -4.47 5.49
N ASP A 21 13.42 -4.51 4.26
CA ASP A 21 13.78 -3.30 3.51
C ASP A 21 12.55 -2.41 3.26
N THR A 22 11.39 -3.00 2.97
CA THR A 22 10.14 -2.25 2.78
C THR A 22 9.68 -1.59 4.08
N VAL A 23 9.74 -2.30 5.22
CA VAL A 23 9.42 -1.72 6.53
C VAL A 23 10.38 -0.59 6.88
N ARG A 24 11.69 -0.75 6.63
CA ARG A 24 12.68 0.30 6.87
C ARG A 24 12.39 1.55 6.01
N ALA A 25 12.26 1.37 4.69
CA ALA A 25 12.01 2.46 3.76
C ALA A 25 10.73 3.24 4.11
N VAL A 26 9.67 2.55 4.52
CA VAL A 26 8.40 3.22 4.82
C VAL A 26 8.37 3.80 6.24
N ALA A 27 8.69 3.00 7.25
CA ALA A 27 8.47 3.36 8.66
C ALA A 27 9.65 4.08 9.31
N MET A 28 10.87 3.91 8.80
CA MET A 28 12.09 4.53 9.36
C MET A 28 12.64 5.67 8.51
N GLU A 29 12.28 5.76 7.23
CA GLU A 29 12.78 6.78 6.30
C GLU A 29 11.63 7.70 5.83
N LEU A 30 10.79 7.25 4.89
CA LEU A 30 9.77 8.07 4.22
C LEU A 30 8.75 8.70 5.17
N CYS A 31 8.11 7.89 6.04
CA CYS A 31 7.07 8.40 6.94
C CYS A 31 7.61 9.41 7.97
N PRO A 32 8.78 9.16 8.60
CA PRO A 32 9.46 10.17 9.42
C PRO A 32 9.79 11.46 8.67
N GLU A 33 10.35 11.38 7.46
CA GLU A 33 10.68 12.56 6.64
C GLU A 33 9.43 13.41 6.31
N LEU A 34 8.31 12.75 6.02
CA LEU A 34 7.02 13.42 5.75
C LEU A 34 6.26 13.84 7.03
N GLY A 35 6.75 13.49 8.21
CA GLY A 35 6.05 13.76 9.48
C GLY A 35 4.75 12.97 9.66
N ILE A 36 4.62 11.81 9.01
CA ILE A 36 3.40 10.99 9.02
C ILE A 36 3.58 9.80 9.97
N ALA A 37 2.79 9.75 11.03
CA ALA A 37 2.82 8.59 11.94
C ALA A 37 2.01 7.40 11.42
N ILE A 38 2.52 6.19 11.67
CA ILE A 38 1.84 4.89 11.50
C ILE A 38 1.45 4.31 12.88
N PRO A 39 0.36 4.78 13.52
CA PRO A 39 -0.01 4.36 14.87
C PRO A 39 -0.64 2.96 14.95
N VAL A 40 -1.06 2.38 13.82
CA VAL A 40 -1.76 1.09 13.78
C VAL A 40 -1.29 0.27 12.58
N GLY A 41 -1.42 -1.05 12.65
CA GLY A 41 -1.07 -1.95 11.56
C GLY A 41 -1.37 -3.40 11.90
N LYS A 42 -1.19 -4.28 10.91
CA LYS A 42 -1.33 -5.74 11.05
C LYS A 42 -0.49 -6.46 10.00
N ASP A 43 -0.24 -7.74 10.21
CA ASP A 43 0.47 -8.61 9.30
C ASP A 43 -0.32 -9.87 8.89
N SER A 44 -0.03 -10.39 7.70
CA SER A 44 -0.36 -11.75 7.26
C SER A 44 0.84 -12.35 6.53
N MET A 45 1.50 -13.33 7.17
CA MET A 45 2.84 -13.78 6.80
C MET A 45 2.89 -15.12 6.06
N SER A 46 1.73 -15.63 5.62
CA SER A 46 1.62 -16.93 4.95
C SER A 46 0.93 -16.81 3.59
N MET A 47 1.29 -15.80 2.79
CA MET A 47 0.67 -15.50 1.50
C MET A 47 1.12 -16.45 0.38
N LYS A 48 1.00 -17.76 0.63
CA LYS A 48 1.35 -18.85 -0.26
C LYS A 48 0.32 -19.96 -0.16
N THR A 49 -0.13 -20.44 -1.31
CA THR A 49 -1.01 -21.61 -1.42
C THR A 49 -0.25 -22.73 -2.14
N VAL A 50 -0.31 -23.94 -1.60
CA VAL A 50 0.29 -25.14 -2.18
C VAL A 50 -0.78 -26.21 -2.37
N TRP A 51 -0.74 -26.94 -3.48
CA TRP A 51 -1.67 -28.05 -3.73
C TRP A 51 -1.04 -29.09 -4.65
N GLN A 52 -1.70 -30.24 -4.78
CA GLN A 52 -1.34 -31.29 -5.74
C GLN A 52 -2.32 -31.27 -6.89
N GLN A 53 -1.81 -31.29 -8.13
CA GLN A 53 -2.61 -31.38 -9.34
C GLN A 53 -2.14 -32.58 -10.15
N ARG A 54 -2.92 -33.66 -10.13
CA ARG A 54 -2.51 -34.99 -10.62
C ARG A 54 -1.24 -35.44 -9.85
N ASP A 55 -0.14 -35.66 -10.55
CA ASP A 55 1.15 -36.06 -9.98
C ASP A 55 2.15 -34.89 -9.86
N GLU A 56 1.67 -33.64 -10.00
CA GLU A 56 2.50 -32.44 -9.92
C GLU A 56 2.21 -31.61 -8.67
N ALA A 57 3.26 -31.21 -7.96
CA ALA A 57 3.18 -30.24 -6.89
C ALA A 57 3.09 -28.82 -7.47
N CYS A 58 2.02 -28.11 -7.12
CA CYS A 58 1.78 -26.73 -7.55
C CYS A 58 1.87 -25.75 -6.38
N ALA A 59 2.29 -24.53 -6.67
CA ALA A 59 2.31 -23.45 -5.70
C ALA A 59 1.98 -22.10 -6.36
N VAL A 60 1.23 -21.27 -5.64
CA VAL A 60 1.04 -19.85 -5.95
C VAL A 60 1.54 -19.07 -4.75
N THR A 61 2.45 -18.14 -5.01
CA THR A 61 3.07 -17.28 -4.01
C THR A 61 2.73 -15.84 -4.36
N ALA A 62 2.07 -15.13 -3.45
CA ALA A 62 1.80 -13.71 -3.64
C ALA A 62 3.10 -12.91 -3.42
N PRO A 63 3.28 -11.78 -4.12
CA PRO A 63 4.37 -10.87 -3.80
C PRO A 63 4.15 -10.22 -2.43
N LEU A 64 5.23 -9.75 -1.81
CA LEU A 64 5.14 -8.75 -0.75
C LEU A 64 4.18 -7.62 -1.14
N SER A 65 3.18 -7.40 -0.30
CA SER A 65 2.12 -6.43 -0.53
C SER A 65 1.94 -5.56 0.71
N LEU A 66 2.26 -4.27 0.58
CA LEU A 66 1.96 -3.26 1.60
C LEU A 66 0.67 -2.53 1.21
N ILE A 67 -0.32 -2.56 2.10
CA ILE A 67 -1.59 -1.84 1.94
C ILE A 67 -1.62 -0.73 2.98
N VAL A 68 -1.74 0.51 2.50
CA VAL A 68 -1.76 1.71 3.33
C VAL A 68 -3.14 2.34 3.34
N SER A 69 -3.70 2.53 4.53
CA SER A 69 -4.91 3.33 4.73
C SER A 69 -4.59 4.63 5.44
N ALA A 70 -4.99 5.77 4.88
CA ALA A 70 -4.76 7.09 5.46
C ALA A 70 -6.00 7.64 6.17
N PHE A 71 -5.78 8.28 7.32
CA PHE A 71 -6.81 8.90 8.14
C PHE A 71 -6.38 10.32 8.52
N THR A 72 -7.28 11.29 8.29
CA THR A 72 -7.07 12.69 8.67
C THR A 72 -8.41 13.34 9.03
N PRO A 73 -8.44 14.28 10.00
CA PRO A 73 -9.55 15.22 10.13
C PRO A 73 -9.70 16.05 8.86
N VAL A 74 -10.95 16.32 8.46
CA VAL A 74 -11.29 17.16 7.32
C VAL A 74 -11.86 18.47 7.85
N SER A 75 -11.29 19.61 7.43
CA SER A 75 -11.71 20.93 7.90
C SER A 75 -13.06 21.37 7.29
N ASP A 76 -13.31 21.04 6.02
CA ASP A 76 -14.57 21.30 5.33
C ASP A 76 -14.79 20.27 4.22
N VAL A 77 -15.79 19.40 4.40
CA VAL A 77 -16.09 18.30 3.47
C VAL A 77 -16.59 18.78 2.11
N ARG A 78 -17.16 20.00 2.03
CA ARG A 78 -17.76 20.55 0.81
C ARG A 78 -16.74 20.95 -0.25
N ARG A 79 -15.46 21.07 0.15
CA ARG A 79 -14.35 21.48 -0.72
C ARG A 79 -13.63 20.31 -1.37
N THR A 80 -14.07 19.07 -1.12
CA THR A 80 -13.51 17.87 -1.73
C THR A 80 -13.67 17.93 -3.24
N LEU A 81 -12.55 17.84 -3.96
CA LEU A 81 -12.55 17.71 -5.41
C LEU A 81 -12.72 16.25 -5.81
N THR A 82 -13.26 16.02 -7.00
CA THR A 82 -13.39 14.69 -7.60
C THR A 82 -12.71 14.68 -8.97
N PRO A 83 -12.50 13.49 -9.58
CA PRO A 83 -12.03 13.40 -10.96
C PRO A 83 -13.02 13.92 -12.02
N GLN A 84 -14.21 14.42 -11.64
CA GLN A 84 -15.20 14.94 -12.58
C GLN A 84 -14.75 16.30 -13.13
N LEU A 85 -14.37 16.32 -14.42
CA LEU A 85 -14.08 17.57 -15.13
C LEU A 85 -15.34 18.42 -15.29
N ARG A 86 -15.20 19.73 -15.10
CA ARG A 86 -16.27 20.72 -15.17
C ARG A 86 -16.13 21.55 -16.44
N THR A 87 -17.02 21.32 -17.41
CA THR A 87 -17.03 22.05 -18.69
C THR A 87 -17.94 23.28 -18.69
N ASP A 88 -18.65 23.53 -17.58
CA ASP A 88 -19.63 24.61 -17.40
C ASP A 88 -19.09 25.82 -16.61
N ARG A 89 -17.77 25.87 -16.39
CA ARG A 89 -17.12 26.88 -15.53
C ARG A 89 -16.10 27.75 -16.27
N GLY A 90 -16.18 27.80 -17.59
CA GLY A 90 -15.24 28.51 -18.45
C GLY A 90 -14.07 27.63 -18.88
N ASP A 91 -13.04 28.27 -19.45
CA ASP A 91 -11.85 27.58 -19.95
C ASP A 91 -11.04 26.98 -18.78
N SER A 92 -10.41 25.83 -19.03
CA SER A 92 -9.60 25.12 -18.04
C SER A 92 -8.45 24.38 -18.71
N ASP A 93 -7.37 24.18 -17.96
CA ASP A 93 -6.18 23.47 -18.40
C ASP A 93 -6.02 22.14 -17.65
N LEU A 94 -5.50 21.12 -18.34
CA LEU A 94 -5.06 19.88 -17.72
C LEU A 94 -3.56 19.97 -17.44
N ILE A 95 -3.19 19.92 -16.17
CA ILE A 95 -1.80 20.03 -15.72
C ILE A 95 -1.40 18.69 -15.10
N LEU A 96 -0.36 18.06 -15.65
CA LEU A 96 0.29 16.89 -15.07
C LEU A 96 1.31 17.36 -14.03
N VAL A 97 1.29 16.75 -12.84
CA VAL A 97 2.34 16.88 -11.82
C VAL A 97 2.99 15.52 -11.67
N ASP A 98 4.28 15.44 -11.96
CA ASP A 98 5.14 14.25 -11.88
C ASP A 98 6.35 14.59 -11.01
#